data_AF-A0A357JD62-F1
#
_entry.id   AF-A0A357JD62-F1
#
_cell.length_a   1.000
_cell.length_b   1.000
_cell.length_c   1.000
_cell.angle_alpha   90.00
_cell.angle_beta   90.00
_cell.angle_gamma   90.00
#
_symmetry.space_group_name_H-M   'P 1'
#
loop_
_entity.id
_entity.type
_entity.pdbx_description
1 polymer ?
#
loop_
_entity_poly.entity_id
_entity_poly.type
_entity_poly.pdbx_seq_one_letter_code
_entity_poly.pdbx_strand_id
1 'polypeptide(L)'
;MLARYITKRNGNKVEFDLSKIENAVFRAADDVSGSLGWKKNDCRAVAKSVAEDFEDAEYYHDNMTVEEIQDAVEELLMEDYPHVAKSYMIYRYEHQIARQKHNDKEFFEVIGNYQDGYWATENSNKRSELVTTQRDYLAGVVSRDIARNYIFPKSIIKAHDEGVIHIHDMDYAAQRTLTNCCLINLEDMLQNGTVINGVTIDKPHR
;
A
#
# COMPACT_ATOMS: atom_id res chain seq x y z
N MET A 1 3.24 -17.09 33.10
CA MET A 1 3.44 -16.02 32.09
C MET A 1 2.08 -15.67 31.52
N LEU A 2 1.65 -14.42 31.67
CA LEU A 2 0.42 -13.93 31.05
C LEU A 2 0.58 -14.00 29.53
N ALA A 3 -0.42 -14.51 28.82
CA ALA A 3 -0.46 -14.45 27.36
C ALA A 3 -0.53 -12.96 26.97
N ARG A 4 0.54 -12.45 26.38
CA ARG A 4 0.61 -11.06 25.91
C ARG A 4 0.02 -10.99 24.52
N TYR A 5 -0.83 -10.00 24.26
CA TYR A 5 -1.43 -9.79 22.95
C TYR A 5 -0.82 -8.56 22.27
N ILE A 6 -0.68 -8.63 20.96
CA ILE A 6 -0.25 -7.53 20.11
C ILE A 6 -1.33 -7.19 19.07
N THR A 7 -1.47 -5.92 18.78
CA THR A 7 -2.37 -5.37 17.75
C THR A 7 -1.66 -5.42 16.39
N LYS A 8 -2.17 -6.25 15.49
CA LYS A 8 -1.73 -6.25 14.10
C LYS A 8 -2.17 -4.97 13.39
N ARG A 9 -1.52 -4.67 12.26
CA ARG A 9 -1.84 -3.53 11.38
C ARG A 9 -3.30 -3.46 10.92
N ASN A 10 -4.00 -4.59 10.89
CA ASN A 10 -5.42 -4.68 10.57
C ASN A 10 -6.35 -4.52 11.79
N GLY A 11 -5.80 -4.16 12.96
CA GLY A 11 -6.54 -4.01 14.21
C GLY A 11 -6.76 -5.31 15.00
N ASN A 12 -6.46 -6.49 14.42
CA ASN A 12 -6.67 -7.75 15.12
C ASN A 12 -5.65 -7.96 16.24
N LYS A 13 -6.12 -8.39 17.42
CA LYS A 13 -5.25 -8.84 18.51
C LYS A 13 -4.81 -10.27 18.29
N VAL A 14 -3.51 -10.54 18.42
CA VAL A 14 -2.94 -11.89 18.36
C VAL A 14 -1.99 -12.11 19.52
N GLU A 15 -1.77 -13.35 19.92
CA GLU A 15 -0.78 -13.68 20.94
C GLU A 15 0.63 -13.31 20.44
N PHE A 16 1.44 -12.77 21.35
CA PHE A 16 2.83 -12.43 21.12
C PHE A 16 3.63 -13.72 20.92
N ASP A 17 4.32 -13.79 19.78
CA ASP A 17 5.15 -14.93 19.41
C ASP A 17 6.58 -14.45 19.16
N LEU A 18 7.46 -14.75 20.12
CA LEU A 18 8.88 -14.42 20.09
C LEU A 18 9.57 -14.91 18.81
N SER A 19 9.13 -16.07 18.29
CA SER A 19 9.73 -16.66 17.09
C SER A 19 9.52 -15.80 15.85
N LYS A 20 8.51 -14.91 15.84
CA LYS A 20 8.28 -13.96 14.73
C LYS A 20 9.38 -12.93 14.65
N ILE A 21 9.84 -12.42 15.80
CA ILE A 21 10.95 -11.46 15.87
C ILE A 21 12.24 -12.16 15.47
N GLU A 22 12.53 -13.33 16.06
CA GLU A 22 13.72 -14.14 15.74
C GLU A 22 13.83 -14.40 14.23
N ASN A 23 12.75 -14.84 13.60
CA ASN A 23 12.73 -15.13 12.17
C ASN A 23 12.88 -13.87 11.30
N ALA A 24 12.31 -12.74 11.71
CA ALA A 24 12.43 -11.48 10.96
C ALA A 24 13.88 -10.97 11.00
N VAL A 25 14.50 -10.99 12.19
CA VAL A 25 15.90 -10.61 12.36
C VAL A 25 16.83 -11.58 11.63
N PHE A 26 16.57 -12.88 11.71
CA PHE A 26 17.36 -13.88 10.97
C PHE A 26 17.30 -13.66 9.46
N ARG A 27 16.11 -13.43 8.89
CA ARG A 27 15.98 -13.16 7.44
C ARG A 27 16.66 -11.88 7.02
N ALA A 28 16.54 -10.81 7.81
CA ALA A 28 17.24 -9.56 7.57
C ALA A 28 18.76 -9.73 7.62
N ALA A 29 19.27 -10.50 8.59
CA ALA A 29 20.69 -10.78 8.71
C ALA A 29 21.17 -11.65 7.53
N ASP A 30 20.45 -12.72 7.17
CA ASP A 30 20.83 -13.65 6.10
C ASP A 30 20.94 -12.95 4.72
N ASP A 31 20.02 -12.02 4.43
CA ASP A 31 19.95 -11.29 3.16
C ASP A 31 21.19 -10.42 2.86
N VAL A 32 21.77 -9.81 3.91
CA VAL A 32 22.99 -9.00 3.78
C VAL A 32 24.25 -9.80 4.11
N SER A 33 24.13 -10.90 4.84
CA SER A 33 25.27 -11.52 5.51
C SER A 33 25.40 -13.03 5.32
N GLY A 34 25.35 -13.50 4.08
CA GLY A 34 25.90 -14.83 3.72
C GLY A 34 27.34 -15.11 4.22
N SER A 35 27.97 -14.19 4.97
CA SER A 35 29.34 -14.22 5.50
C SER A 35 29.60 -13.59 6.89
N LEU A 36 28.63 -13.09 7.69
CA LEU A 36 28.94 -12.52 9.05
C LEU A 36 28.73 -13.47 10.23
N GLY A 37 28.18 -14.67 9.99
CA GLY A 37 28.13 -15.73 11.00
C GLY A 37 27.10 -15.53 12.11
N TRP A 38 26.10 -14.65 11.92
CA TRP A 38 24.93 -14.57 12.78
C TRP A 38 24.19 -15.90 12.80
N LYS A 39 24.15 -16.52 13.96
CA LYS A 39 23.45 -17.79 14.19
C LYS A 39 22.05 -17.49 14.70
N LYS A 40 21.22 -18.53 14.64
CA LYS A 40 19.88 -18.53 15.26
C LYS A 40 19.90 -18.06 16.72
N ASN A 41 20.99 -18.33 17.46
CA ASN A 41 21.15 -17.89 18.84
C ASN A 41 21.29 -16.38 18.99
N ASP A 42 21.98 -15.69 18.07
CA ASP A 42 22.16 -14.23 18.11
C ASP A 42 20.81 -13.54 17.82
N CYS A 43 20.06 -14.05 16.84
CA CYS A 43 18.70 -13.58 16.54
C CYS A 43 17.74 -13.78 17.72
N ARG A 44 17.89 -14.91 18.42
CA ARG A 44 17.09 -15.22 19.60
C ARG A 44 17.46 -14.34 20.79
N ALA A 45 18.72 -13.94 20.91
CA ALA A 45 19.16 -13.00 21.94
C ALA A 45 18.48 -11.64 21.74
N VAL A 46 18.53 -11.08 20.52
CA VAL A 46 17.81 -9.83 20.19
C VAL A 46 16.31 -9.97 20.47
N ALA A 47 15.68 -11.06 20.01
CA ALA A 47 14.26 -11.25 20.25
C ALA A 47 13.91 -11.29 21.74
N LYS A 48 14.78 -11.87 22.58
CA LYS A 48 14.62 -11.88 24.03
C LYS A 48 14.83 -10.51 24.65
N SER A 49 15.87 -9.77 24.27
CA SER A 49 16.10 -8.41 24.76
C SER A 49 14.91 -7.50 24.47
N VAL A 50 14.39 -7.57 23.24
CA VAL A 50 13.15 -6.89 22.85
C VAL A 50 11.98 -7.29 23.76
N ALA A 51 11.81 -8.59 24.04
CA ALA A 51 10.75 -9.06 24.92
C ALA A 51 10.95 -8.69 26.40
N GLU A 52 12.21 -8.56 26.85
CA GLU A 52 12.63 -8.13 28.20
C GLU A 52 12.38 -6.64 28.41
N ASP A 53 12.75 -5.79 27.44
CA ASP A 53 12.37 -4.37 27.42
C ASP A 53 10.84 -4.19 27.47
N PHE A 54 10.10 -5.18 26.93
CA PHE A 54 8.64 -5.23 27.02
C PHE A 54 8.10 -5.81 28.34
N GLU A 55 8.89 -6.52 29.13
CA GLU A 55 8.49 -6.96 30.47
C GLU A 55 8.65 -5.85 31.52
N ASP A 56 9.75 -5.09 31.42
CA ASP A 56 10.18 -4.14 32.45
C ASP A 56 9.56 -2.74 32.33
N ALA A 57 9.09 -2.38 31.13
CA ALA A 57 8.33 -1.16 30.97
C ALA A 57 6.90 -1.35 31.52
N GLU A 58 6.65 -0.72 32.67
CA GLU A 58 5.33 -0.48 33.31
C GLU A 58 4.25 0.07 32.34
N TYR A 59 4.64 0.39 31.10
CA TYR A 59 3.87 1.05 30.05
C TYR A 59 3.19 0.09 29.05
N TYR A 60 3.50 -1.22 29.04
CA TYR A 60 2.95 -2.15 28.04
C TYR A 60 1.53 -2.62 28.37
N HIS A 61 0.58 -1.74 28.09
CA HIS A 61 -0.85 -2.02 28.01
C HIS A 61 -1.17 -3.00 26.87
N ASP A 62 -2.31 -3.69 27.00
CA ASP A 62 -2.99 -4.65 26.10
C ASP A 62 -3.09 -4.33 24.58
N ASN A 63 -2.42 -3.29 24.08
CA ASN A 63 -2.62 -2.70 22.76
C ASN A 63 -1.35 -2.50 21.94
N MET A 64 -0.16 -2.95 22.38
CA MET A 64 1.10 -2.77 21.62
C MET A 64 0.96 -3.24 20.18
N THR A 65 1.43 -2.42 19.25
CA THR A 65 1.33 -2.66 17.82
C THR A 65 2.55 -3.39 17.28
N VAL A 66 2.36 -4.03 16.11
CA VAL A 66 3.48 -4.65 15.38
C VAL A 66 4.54 -3.62 14.96
N GLU A 67 4.18 -2.34 14.77
CA GLU A 67 5.15 -1.31 14.41
C GLU A 67 6.05 -0.94 15.57
N GLU A 68 5.49 -0.74 16.77
CA GLU A 68 6.28 -0.44 17.98
C GLU A 68 7.29 -1.55 18.28
N ILE A 69 6.91 -2.82 18.05
CA ILE A 69 7.85 -3.95 18.17
C ILE A 69 8.98 -3.85 17.15
N GLN A 70 8.67 -3.47 15.92
CA GLN A 70 9.70 -3.35 14.88
C GLN A 70 10.63 -2.18 15.14
N ASP A 71 10.13 -1.07 15.67
CA ASP A 71 10.93 0.09 16.03
C ASP A 71 11.89 -0.26 17.18
N ALA A 72 11.42 -0.99 18.22
CA ALA A 72 12.29 -1.47 19.30
C ALA A 72 13.39 -2.42 18.81
N VAL A 73 13.08 -3.31 17.85
CA VAL A 73 14.08 -4.18 17.22
C VAL A 73 15.13 -3.36 16.45
N GLU A 74 14.70 -2.32 15.74
CA GLU A 74 15.61 -1.43 15.01
C GLU A 74 16.53 -0.66 15.95
N GLU A 75 16.00 -0.10 17.04
CA GLU A 75 16.79 0.61 18.06
C GLU A 75 17.86 -0.28 18.67
N LEU A 76 17.49 -1.47 19.18
CA LEU A 76 18.44 -2.42 19.76
C LEU A 76 19.51 -2.87 18.76
N LEU A 77 19.12 -3.15 17.50
CA LEU A 77 20.09 -3.50 16.48
C LEU A 77 20.98 -2.30 16.12
N MET A 78 20.49 -1.05 16.16
CA MET A 78 21.30 0.12 15.84
C MET A 78 22.39 0.37 16.88
N GLU A 79 22.14 0.07 18.15
CA GLU A 79 23.11 0.24 19.24
C GLU A 79 24.28 -0.74 19.09
N ASP A 80 23.99 -2.03 18.97
CA ASP A 80 25.02 -3.08 19.02
C ASP A 80 25.47 -3.57 17.63
N TYR A 81 24.60 -3.50 16.63
CA TYR A 81 24.81 -4.10 15.31
C TYR A 81 24.31 -3.23 14.14
N PRO A 82 24.85 -2.01 13.92
CA PRO A 82 24.34 -1.06 12.93
C PRO A 82 24.17 -1.61 11.51
N HIS A 83 25.00 -2.55 11.11
CA HIS A 83 24.94 -3.20 9.80
C HIS A 83 23.73 -4.15 9.68
N VAL A 84 23.41 -4.90 10.74
CA VAL A 84 22.21 -5.75 10.79
C VAL A 84 20.97 -4.87 10.87
N ALA A 85 21.01 -3.78 11.65
CA ALA A 85 19.92 -2.82 11.72
C ALA A 85 19.54 -2.27 10.34
N LYS A 86 20.53 -1.80 9.57
CA LYS A 86 20.31 -1.34 8.19
C LYS A 86 19.63 -2.40 7.32
N SER A 87 20.08 -3.64 7.43
CA SER A 87 19.54 -4.79 6.69
C SER A 87 18.10 -5.09 7.10
N TYR A 88 17.81 -5.00 8.39
CA TYR A 88 16.47 -5.15 8.96
C TYR A 88 15.51 -4.08 8.48
N MET A 89 15.95 -2.81 8.45
CA MET A 89 15.15 -1.71 7.93
C MET A 89 14.82 -1.90 6.44
N ILE A 90 15.80 -2.34 5.63
CA ILE A 90 15.57 -2.66 4.21
C ILE A 90 14.58 -3.82 4.09
N TYR A 91 14.79 -4.92 4.80
CA TYR A 91 13.90 -6.07 4.82
C TYR A 91 12.46 -5.69 5.22
N ARG A 92 12.29 -4.87 6.27
CA ARG A 92 11.00 -4.33 6.73
C ARG A 92 10.33 -3.51 5.63
N TYR A 93 11.08 -2.62 4.99
CA TYR A 93 10.60 -1.76 3.91
C TYR A 93 10.18 -2.57 2.68
N GLU A 94 10.98 -3.54 2.24
CA GLU A 94 10.63 -4.42 1.13
C GLU A 94 9.37 -5.25 1.42
N HIS A 95 9.23 -5.76 2.65
CA HIS A 95 8.02 -6.46 3.07
C HIS A 95 6.81 -5.53 3.16
N GLN A 96 7.01 -4.25 3.49
CA GLN A 96 5.95 -3.24 3.44
C GLN A 96 5.50 -2.97 2.00
N ILE A 97 6.44 -2.78 1.07
CA ILE A 97 6.14 -2.65 -0.36
C ILE A 97 5.45 -3.92 -0.88
N ALA A 98 5.95 -5.11 -0.53
CA ALA A 98 5.35 -6.37 -0.96
C ALA A 98 3.90 -6.53 -0.48
N ARG A 99 3.57 -6.02 0.71
CA ARG A 99 2.19 -5.95 1.19
C ARG A 99 1.37 -4.89 0.43
N GLN A 100 1.97 -3.80 -0.02
CA GLN A 100 1.31 -2.82 -0.89
C GLN A 100 1.06 -3.35 -2.30
N LYS A 101 1.72 -4.43 -2.75
CA LYS A 101 1.40 -5.15 -4.01
C LYS A 101 0.04 -5.86 -3.99
N HIS A 102 -0.88 -5.45 -3.12
CA HIS A 102 -2.23 -6.01 -2.94
C HIS A 102 -3.09 -5.99 -4.20
N ASN A 103 -2.70 -5.22 -5.23
CA ASN A 103 -3.46 -5.10 -6.47
C ASN A 103 -3.22 -6.24 -7.46
N ASP A 104 -2.20 -7.10 -7.29
CA ASP A 104 -1.88 -8.15 -8.27
C ASP A 104 -3.11 -9.00 -8.62
N LYS A 105 -3.95 -9.29 -7.61
CA LYS A 105 -5.21 -10.00 -7.81
C LYS A 105 -6.19 -9.21 -8.69
N GLU A 106 -6.42 -7.92 -8.42
CA GLU A 106 -7.29 -7.08 -9.25
C GLU A 106 -6.73 -6.94 -10.67
N PHE A 107 -5.41 -6.78 -10.82
CA PHE A 107 -4.74 -6.77 -12.12
C PHE A 107 -5.02 -8.04 -12.92
N PHE A 108 -4.82 -9.21 -12.31
CA PHE A 108 -5.09 -10.50 -12.96
C PHE A 108 -6.58 -10.72 -13.23
N GLU A 109 -7.48 -10.20 -12.40
CA GLU A 109 -8.92 -10.27 -12.65
C GLU A 109 -9.34 -9.40 -13.84
N VAL A 110 -8.84 -8.17 -13.95
CA VAL A 110 -9.10 -7.28 -15.11
C VAL A 110 -8.67 -7.92 -16.43
N ILE A 111 -7.53 -8.63 -16.44
CA ILE A 111 -6.97 -9.23 -17.66
C ILE A 111 -7.53 -10.64 -17.93
N GLY A 112 -7.67 -11.45 -16.89
CA GLY A 112 -7.95 -12.89 -16.98
C GLY A 112 -9.45 -13.23 -16.96
N ASN A 113 -10.27 -12.43 -16.29
CA ASN A 113 -11.70 -12.69 -16.09
C ASN A 113 -12.57 -11.54 -16.64
N TYR A 114 -12.12 -10.88 -17.72
CA TYR A 114 -12.82 -9.71 -18.26
C TYR A 114 -14.24 -10.02 -18.78
N GLN A 115 -14.57 -11.27 -19.11
CA GLN A 115 -15.89 -11.67 -19.60
C GLN A 115 -16.89 -12.00 -18.49
N ASP A 116 -16.40 -12.43 -17.32
CA ASP A 116 -17.22 -12.94 -16.22
C ASP A 116 -16.72 -12.36 -14.89
N GLY A 117 -17.59 -11.68 -14.15
CA GLY A 117 -17.29 -11.16 -12.81
C GLY A 117 -17.50 -9.66 -12.64
N TYR A 118 -16.90 -9.09 -11.60
CA TYR A 118 -17.10 -7.69 -11.21
C TYR A 118 -16.74 -6.73 -12.36
N TRP A 119 -15.55 -6.85 -12.93
CA TRP A 119 -15.06 -5.92 -13.98
C TRP A 119 -15.87 -5.98 -15.29
N ALA A 120 -16.62 -7.04 -15.53
CA ALA A 120 -17.54 -7.13 -16.67
C ALA A 120 -18.82 -6.29 -16.48
N THR A 121 -19.14 -5.94 -15.22
CA THR A 121 -20.39 -5.27 -14.83
C THR A 121 -20.19 -3.99 -14.04
N GLU A 122 -18.95 -3.63 -13.75
CA GLU A 122 -18.57 -2.48 -12.92
C GLU A 122 -19.12 -1.16 -13.47
N ASN A 123 -19.12 -0.98 -14.80
CA ASN A 123 -19.64 0.21 -15.45
C ASN A 123 -20.39 -0.14 -16.72
N SER A 124 -21.68 0.20 -16.78
CA SER A 124 -22.56 -0.11 -17.92
C SER A 124 -22.12 0.52 -19.24
N ASN A 125 -21.32 1.59 -19.20
CA ASN A 125 -20.81 2.27 -20.39
C ASN A 125 -19.45 1.72 -20.84
N LYS A 126 -18.80 0.85 -20.05
CA LYS A 126 -17.48 0.29 -20.33
C LYS A 126 -17.62 -1.19 -20.69
N ARG A 127 -17.17 -1.54 -21.89
CA ARG A 127 -17.13 -2.94 -22.36
C ARG A 127 -15.77 -3.54 -22.05
N SER A 128 -15.71 -4.42 -21.06
CA SER A 128 -14.48 -5.02 -20.52
C SER A 128 -13.72 -5.90 -21.51
N GLU A 129 -14.35 -6.33 -22.61
CA GLU A 129 -13.69 -7.10 -23.67
C GLU A 129 -12.80 -6.26 -24.57
N LEU A 130 -12.96 -4.94 -24.54
CA LEU A 130 -12.13 -4.04 -25.32
C LEU A 130 -10.80 -3.78 -24.62
N VAL A 131 -9.70 -3.93 -25.36
CA VAL A 131 -8.34 -3.65 -24.87
C VAL A 131 -8.21 -2.23 -24.30
N THR A 132 -8.93 -1.25 -24.87
CA THR A 132 -8.95 0.12 -24.35
C THR A 132 -9.57 0.20 -22.96
N THR A 133 -10.67 -0.50 -22.73
CA THR A 133 -11.33 -0.58 -21.42
C THR A 133 -10.46 -1.31 -20.41
N GLN A 134 -9.85 -2.43 -20.80
CA GLN A 134 -8.93 -3.17 -19.92
C GLN A 134 -7.75 -2.28 -19.51
N ARG A 135 -7.15 -1.55 -20.45
CA ARG A 135 -6.06 -0.61 -20.14
C ARG A 135 -6.51 0.51 -19.21
N ASP A 136 -7.71 1.05 -19.40
CA ASP A 136 -8.30 2.06 -18.52
C ASP A 136 -8.54 1.50 -17.12
N TYR A 137 -9.12 0.31 -16.98
CA TYR A 137 -9.29 -0.36 -15.69
C TYR A 137 -7.97 -0.66 -14.99
N LEU A 138 -6.94 -1.10 -15.71
CA LEU A 138 -5.60 -1.29 -15.14
C LEU A 138 -5.03 0.02 -14.58
N ALA A 139 -5.18 1.12 -15.31
CA ALA A 139 -4.78 2.45 -14.83
C ALA A 139 -5.62 2.88 -13.61
N GLY A 140 -6.92 2.55 -13.61
CA GLY A 140 -7.84 2.81 -12.51
C GLY A 140 -7.48 2.08 -11.22
N VAL A 141 -7.10 0.79 -11.31
CA VAL A 141 -6.61 -0.02 -10.18
C VAL A 141 -5.38 0.64 -9.53
N VAL A 142 -4.40 1.05 -10.35
CA VAL A 142 -3.21 1.76 -9.86
C VAL A 142 -3.58 3.08 -9.20
N SER A 143 -4.41 3.87 -9.88
CA SER A 143 -4.81 5.20 -9.41
C SER A 143 -5.56 5.13 -8.07
N ARG A 144 -6.46 4.15 -7.92
CA ARG A 144 -7.18 3.90 -6.66
C ARG A 144 -6.24 3.53 -5.53
N ASP A 145 -5.26 2.67 -5.75
CA ASP A 145 -4.27 2.32 -4.73
C ASP A 145 -3.41 3.52 -4.32
N ILE A 146 -2.94 4.30 -5.30
CA ILE A 146 -2.21 5.54 -5.02
C ILE A 146 -3.09 6.50 -4.22
N ALA A 147 -4.36 6.63 -4.59
CA ALA A 147 -5.31 7.50 -3.91
C ALA A 147 -5.48 7.11 -2.44
N ARG A 148 -5.65 5.82 -2.17
CA ARG A 148 -5.85 5.25 -0.83
C ARG A 148 -4.60 5.31 0.05
N ASN A 149 -3.41 5.26 -0.56
CA ASN A 149 -2.16 5.17 0.18
C ASN A 149 -1.42 6.49 0.33
N TYR A 150 -1.57 7.41 -0.64
CA TYR A 150 -0.70 8.58 -0.73
C TYR A 150 -1.44 9.91 -0.96
N ILE A 151 -2.66 9.89 -1.51
CA ILE A 151 -3.40 11.14 -1.81
C ILE A 151 -4.32 11.52 -0.67
N PHE A 152 -5.14 10.58 -0.20
CA PHE A 152 -6.15 10.87 0.82
C PHE A 152 -5.68 10.50 2.23
N PRO A 153 -6.06 11.28 3.26
CA PRO A 153 -5.84 10.90 4.65
C PRO A 153 -6.52 9.57 5.00
N LYS A 154 -5.88 8.76 5.86
CA LYS A 154 -6.41 7.45 6.26
C LYS A 154 -7.80 7.51 6.92
N SER A 155 -8.10 8.59 7.65
CA SER A 155 -9.43 8.82 8.22
C SER A 155 -10.52 8.98 7.15
N ILE A 156 -10.20 9.64 6.04
CA ILE A 156 -11.12 9.84 4.91
C ILE A 156 -11.33 8.53 4.15
N ILE A 157 -10.26 7.76 3.91
CA ILE A 157 -10.37 6.42 3.31
C ILE A 157 -11.23 5.49 4.17
N LYS A 158 -11.03 5.51 5.49
CA LYS A 158 -11.85 4.73 6.42
C LYS A 158 -13.33 5.11 6.32
N ALA A 159 -13.65 6.41 6.35
CA ALA A 159 -15.02 6.88 6.21
C ALA A 159 -15.65 6.49 4.85
N HIS A 160 -14.85 6.43 3.78
CA HIS A 160 -15.29 5.94 2.47
C HIS A 160 -15.61 4.44 2.50
N ASP A 161 -14.73 3.62 3.08
CA ASP A 161 -14.91 2.18 3.17
C ASP A 161 -16.09 1.79 4.07
N GLU A 162 -16.36 2.60 5.10
CA GLU A 162 -17.51 2.45 6.00
C GLU A 162 -18.83 3.00 5.40
N GLY A 163 -18.78 3.58 4.20
CA GLY A 163 -19.95 4.15 3.52
C GLY A 163 -20.48 5.45 4.12
N VAL A 164 -19.74 6.07 5.04
CA VAL A 164 -20.08 7.37 5.64
C VAL A 164 -19.96 8.49 4.61
N ILE A 165 -18.96 8.38 3.73
CA ILE A 165 -18.77 9.27 2.58
C ILE A 165 -18.51 8.46 1.32
N HIS A 166 -18.63 9.09 0.15
CA HIS A 166 -18.24 8.48 -1.11
C HIS A 166 -17.26 9.40 -1.85
N ILE A 167 -16.06 8.91 -2.12
CA ILE A 167 -15.09 9.59 -2.97
C ILE A 167 -15.41 9.20 -4.42
N HIS A 168 -15.98 10.14 -5.16
CA HIS A 168 -16.26 9.96 -6.58
C HIS A 168 -14.97 9.79 -7.39
N ASP A 169 -15.02 8.94 -8.40
CA ASP A 169 -13.98 8.76 -9.41
C ASP A 169 -12.58 8.52 -8.81
N MET A 170 -12.50 7.72 -7.74
CA MET A 170 -11.24 7.43 -7.04
C MET A 170 -10.21 6.76 -7.96
N ASP A 171 -10.67 6.01 -8.97
CA ASP A 171 -9.87 5.42 -10.04
C ASP A 171 -9.27 6.47 -11.00
N TYR A 172 -9.69 7.74 -10.94
CA TYR A 172 -9.07 8.86 -11.64
C TYR A 172 -8.30 9.83 -10.72
N ALA A 173 -8.35 9.65 -9.40
CA ALA A 173 -7.81 10.61 -8.43
C ALA A 173 -6.29 10.86 -8.54
N ALA A 174 -5.50 9.89 -9.01
CA ALA A 174 -4.07 10.09 -9.24
C ALA A 174 -3.76 10.98 -10.46
N GLN A 175 -4.75 11.18 -11.35
CA GLN A 175 -4.60 11.86 -12.62
C GLN A 175 -5.00 13.33 -12.44
N ARG A 176 -4.06 14.13 -11.93
CA ARG A 176 -4.26 15.56 -11.56
C ARG A 176 -4.72 16.48 -12.69
N THR A 177 -4.71 16.01 -13.93
CA THR A 177 -5.10 16.78 -15.12
C THR A 177 -6.55 16.57 -15.52
N LEU A 178 -7.29 15.68 -14.86
CA LEU A 178 -8.67 15.37 -15.21
C LEU A 178 -9.64 16.11 -14.29
N THR A 179 -10.52 16.89 -14.89
CA THR A 179 -11.76 17.35 -14.25
C THR A 179 -12.80 16.26 -14.42
N ASN A 180 -13.66 16.01 -13.43
CA ASN A 180 -14.74 15.00 -13.53
C ASN A 180 -15.64 15.25 -14.76
N CYS A 181 -15.98 16.51 -14.99
CA CYS A 181 -16.80 16.99 -16.08
C CYS A 181 -16.35 18.39 -16.48
N CYS A 182 -16.46 18.70 -17.76
CA CYS A 182 -16.32 20.06 -18.26
C CYS A 182 -17.43 20.34 -19.26
N LEU A 183 -17.94 21.56 -19.24
CA LEU A 183 -18.83 22.06 -20.28
C LEU A 183 -17.98 22.86 -21.27
N ILE A 184 -18.03 22.47 -22.54
CA ILE A 184 -17.28 23.13 -23.59
C ILE A 184 -18.13 24.28 -24.14
N ASN A 185 -17.52 25.46 -24.33
CA ASN A 185 -18.15 26.55 -25.07
C ASN A 185 -18.19 26.19 -26.56
N LEU A 186 -19.26 25.53 -26.98
CA LEU A 186 -19.44 25.07 -28.35
C LEU A 186 -19.47 26.22 -29.37
N GLU A 187 -20.03 27.37 -29.02
CA GLU A 187 -20.08 28.52 -29.93
C GLU A 187 -18.66 29.00 -30.26
N ASP A 188 -17.85 29.26 -29.23
CA ASP A 188 -16.47 29.69 -29.40
C ASP A 188 -15.64 28.67 -30.18
N MET A 189 -15.72 27.39 -29.78
CA MET A 189 -15.01 26.30 -30.44
C MET A 189 -15.36 26.21 -31.94
N LEU A 190 -16.64 26.40 -32.30
CA LEU A 190 -17.10 26.27 -33.69
C LEU A 190 -16.88 27.53 -34.53
N GLN A 191 -16.83 28.72 -33.92
CA GLN A 191 -16.60 29.98 -34.65
C GLN A 191 -15.12 30.33 -34.78
N ASN A 192 -14.31 29.97 -33.79
CA ASN A 192 -12.91 30.40 -33.67
C ASN A 192 -11.91 29.23 -33.75
N GLY A 193 -12.38 27.98 -33.79
CA GLY A 193 -11.52 26.80 -33.72
C GLY A 193 -11.15 26.46 -32.28
N THR A 194 -10.17 25.57 -32.10
CA THR A 194 -9.68 25.18 -30.77
C THR A 194 -8.21 24.77 -30.81
N VAL A 195 -7.61 24.51 -29.65
CA VAL A 195 -6.25 23.97 -29.54
C VAL A 195 -6.32 22.65 -28.78
N ILE A 196 -5.87 21.57 -29.40
CA ILE A 196 -5.76 20.25 -28.76
C ILE A 196 -4.29 19.85 -28.77
N ASN A 197 -3.72 19.63 -27.58
CA ASN A 197 -2.32 19.23 -27.40
C ASN A 197 -1.31 20.17 -28.12
N GLY A 198 -1.54 21.48 -28.04
CA GLY A 198 -0.71 22.50 -28.69
C GLY A 198 -0.89 22.62 -30.21
N VAL A 199 -1.79 21.83 -30.81
CA VAL A 199 -2.11 21.92 -32.24
C VAL A 199 -3.41 22.70 -32.41
N THR A 200 -3.34 23.78 -33.20
CA THR A 200 -4.53 24.55 -33.60
C THR A 200 -5.38 23.75 -34.56
N ILE A 201 -6.67 23.67 -34.26
CA ILE A 201 -7.72 23.11 -35.11
C ILE A 201 -8.57 24.28 -35.55
N ASP A 202 -8.53 24.59 -36.84
CA ASP A 202 -9.35 25.66 -37.42
C ASP A 202 -10.84 25.33 -37.33
N LYS A 203 -11.67 26.37 -37.41
CA LYS A 203 -13.13 26.21 -37.46
C LYS A 203 -13.56 25.33 -38.64
N PRO A 204 -14.69 24.60 -38.53
CA PRO A 204 -15.21 23.80 -39.64
C PRO A 204 -15.43 24.64 -40.90
N HIS A 205 -14.98 24.14 -42.04
CA HIS A 205 -15.27 24.71 -43.36
C HIS A 205 -16.47 23.99 -43.99
N ARG A 206 -17.33 24.73 -44.70
CA ARG A 206 -18.41 24.14 -45.51
C ARG A 206 -17.87 23.56 -46.80
#